data_AF-A0A0N0S649-F1
#
_entry.id   AF-A0A0N0S649-F1
#
_cell.length_a   1.000
_cell.length_b   1.000
_cell.length_c   1.000
_cell.angle_alpha   90.00
_cell.angle_beta   90.00
_cell.angle_gamma   90.00
#
_symmetry.space_group_name_H-M   'P 1'
#
loop_
_entity.id
_entity.type
_entity.pdbx_description
1 polymer ?
#
loop_
_entity_poly.entity_id
_entity_poly.type
_entity_poly.pdbx_seq_one_letter_code
_entity_poly.pdbx_strand_id
1 'polypeptide(L)'
;MVSGLVVVGVDGSASSLTAVEVAAREARLRGAGLRVVHAFVWPAMHVPLGPSPLGPPGGGLQTMVDRLVAEAVERARAAAPEVEVGHVVVTGEPLTVLEAQSRAAELVVVGCRGMGGFVGLLVGSTAVHLAAHGRCPVLVVRERPLVDGPIVLGVDGSAAGQKAVDFAFAEAALWNAPLVALHTWTTWNAPMPAPQDPSTPYANPPGALAEEEERLLSEALAGRRERHPGVVVEHRVVHGGTREALIEASRSARLVVVGARGRGGFAGLLLGSVSQALLHHAHGPVAVVRGAGGRH
;
A
#
# COMPACT_ATOMS: atom_id res chain seq x y z
N MET A 1 -8.90 -25.72 -2.44
CA MET A 1 -7.55 -25.27 -2.84
C MET A 1 -7.57 -23.77 -2.82
N VAL A 2 -6.87 -23.17 -1.87
CA VAL A 2 -6.75 -21.72 -1.73
C VAL A 2 -5.91 -21.21 -2.90
N SER A 3 -6.45 -20.39 -3.80
CA SER A 3 -5.74 -20.01 -5.04
C SER A 3 -4.84 -18.78 -4.88
N GLY A 4 -4.82 -18.16 -3.71
CA GLY A 4 -4.11 -16.90 -3.45
C GLY A 4 -3.44 -16.84 -2.07
N LEU A 5 -2.47 -15.94 -1.93
CA LEU A 5 -1.70 -15.78 -0.69
C LEU A 5 -1.57 -14.31 -0.30
N VAL A 6 -2.00 -13.98 0.91
CA VAL A 6 -1.67 -12.71 1.59
C VAL A 6 -0.51 -12.97 2.54
N VAL A 7 0.51 -12.13 2.48
CA VAL A 7 1.68 -12.19 3.37
C VAL A 7 1.64 -11.01 4.31
N VAL A 8 1.89 -11.23 5.60
CA VAL A 8 2.07 -10.15 6.58
C VAL A 8 3.44 -10.25 7.26
N GLY A 9 4.19 -9.15 7.23
CA GLY A 9 5.45 -9.04 7.97
C GLY A 9 5.20 -8.64 9.42
N VAL A 10 5.72 -9.42 10.36
CA VAL A 10 5.56 -9.15 11.80
C VAL A 10 6.89 -8.97 12.50
N ASP A 11 6.94 -7.99 13.40
CA ASP A 11 8.08 -7.75 14.25
C ASP A 11 7.67 -7.54 15.72
N GLY A 12 6.40 -7.72 16.08
CA GLY A 12 5.92 -7.58 17.47
C GLY A 12 5.60 -6.14 17.87
N SER A 13 5.82 -5.15 17.01
CA SER A 13 5.30 -3.80 17.21
C SER A 13 3.77 -3.76 17.13
N ALA A 14 3.13 -2.79 17.79
CA ALA A 14 1.69 -2.61 17.74
C ALA A 14 1.17 -2.40 16.30
N SER A 15 1.92 -1.68 15.45
CA SER A 15 1.57 -1.51 14.04
C SER A 15 1.63 -2.81 13.26
N SER A 16 2.59 -3.69 13.56
CA SER A 16 2.67 -5.00 12.91
C SER A 16 1.51 -5.92 13.33
N LEU A 17 1.08 -5.85 14.59
CA LEU A 17 -0.06 -6.63 15.09
C LEU A 17 -1.39 -6.12 14.51
N THR A 18 -1.54 -4.79 14.38
CA THR A 18 -2.68 -4.20 13.65
C THR A 18 -2.66 -4.64 12.18
N ALA A 19 -1.49 -4.69 11.55
CA ALA A 19 -1.31 -5.15 10.18
C ALA A 19 -1.74 -6.63 10.02
N VAL A 20 -1.54 -7.48 11.02
CA VAL A 20 -1.99 -8.87 11.02
C VAL A 20 -3.51 -8.97 10.97
N GLU A 21 -4.22 -8.18 11.78
CA GLU A 21 -5.68 -8.18 11.80
C GLU A 21 -6.27 -7.68 10.47
N VAL A 22 -5.62 -6.69 9.85
CA VAL A 22 -6.01 -6.20 8.51
C VAL A 22 -5.70 -7.25 7.45
N ALA A 23 -4.53 -7.88 7.49
CA ALA A 23 -4.14 -8.93 6.55
C ALA A 23 -5.07 -10.15 6.62
N ALA A 24 -5.55 -10.52 7.81
CA ALA A 24 -6.52 -11.60 7.99
C ALA A 24 -7.86 -11.27 7.34
N ARG A 25 -8.35 -10.03 7.51
CA ARG A 25 -9.57 -9.55 6.85
C ARG A 25 -9.42 -9.51 5.33
N GLU A 26 -8.28 -9.02 4.83
CA GLU A 26 -7.95 -9.05 3.39
C GLU A 26 -7.93 -10.47 2.83
N ALA A 27 -7.25 -11.40 3.52
CA ALA A 27 -7.19 -12.80 3.13
C ALA A 27 -8.59 -13.43 3.05
N ARG A 28 -9.44 -13.17 4.04
CA ARG A 28 -10.84 -13.62 4.04
C ARG A 28 -11.60 -13.10 2.82
N LEU A 29 -11.58 -11.79 2.58
CA LEU A 29 -12.35 -11.18 1.49
C LEU A 29 -11.93 -11.75 0.13
N ARG A 30 -10.63 -12.03 -0.03
CA ARG A 30 -10.04 -12.60 -1.25
C ARG A 30 -10.21 -14.11 -1.39
N GLY A 31 -10.68 -14.82 -0.35
CA GLY A 31 -10.64 -16.28 -0.31
C GLY A 31 -9.21 -16.84 -0.36
N ALA A 32 -8.24 -16.07 0.12
CA ALA A 32 -6.82 -16.38 0.12
C ALA A 32 -6.35 -16.87 1.50
N GLY A 33 -5.19 -17.52 1.53
CA GLY A 33 -4.53 -17.95 2.75
C GLY A 33 -3.71 -16.81 3.33
N LEU A 34 -3.48 -16.83 4.64
CA LEU A 34 -2.62 -15.85 5.29
C LEU A 34 -1.31 -16.51 5.74
N ARG A 35 -0.18 -15.90 5.38
CA ARG A 35 1.13 -16.28 5.90
C ARG A 35 1.74 -15.15 6.73
N VAL A 36 1.91 -15.43 8.02
CA VAL A 36 2.66 -14.58 8.95
C VAL A 36 4.16 -14.84 8.77
N VAL A 37 4.92 -13.80 8.48
CA VAL A 37 6.37 -13.88 8.24
C VAL A 37 7.10 -13.06 9.28
N HIS A 38 7.94 -13.71 10.07
CA HIS A 38 8.92 -13.05 10.92
C HIS A 38 10.32 -13.31 10.38
N ALA A 39 11.10 -12.24 10.22
CA ALA A 39 12.48 -12.33 9.76
C ALA A 39 13.42 -11.67 10.78
N PHE A 40 14.53 -12.33 11.07
CA PHE A 40 15.48 -11.86 12.08
C PHE A 40 16.92 -12.26 11.71
N VAL A 41 17.85 -11.32 11.90
CA VAL A 41 19.24 -11.43 11.45
C VAL A 41 20.19 -11.99 12.53
N TRP A 42 19.74 -12.10 13.78
CA TRP A 42 20.61 -12.41 14.92
C TRP A 42 21.37 -13.74 14.81
N PRO A 43 20.80 -14.84 14.26
CA PRO A 43 21.56 -16.06 14.03
C PRO A 43 22.71 -15.86 13.02
N ALA A 44 22.50 -15.03 11.99
CA ALA A 44 23.54 -14.69 11.01
C ALA A 44 24.65 -13.80 11.61
N MET A 45 24.36 -13.12 12.73
CA MET A 45 25.31 -12.32 13.52
C MET A 45 26.00 -13.13 14.63
N HIS A 46 25.83 -14.47 14.66
CA HIS A 46 26.35 -15.36 15.70
C HIS A 46 25.88 -15.02 17.12
N VAL A 47 24.72 -14.37 17.25
CA VAL A 47 24.11 -14.10 18.56
C VAL A 47 23.48 -15.40 19.10
N PRO A 48 23.83 -15.86 20.31
CA PRO A 48 23.23 -17.06 20.89
C PRO A 48 21.71 -16.92 21.04
N LEU A 49 20.95 -17.87 20.49
CA LEU A 49 19.48 -17.87 20.53
C LEU A 49 18.88 -18.51 21.78
N GLY A 50 19.66 -19.37 22.43
CA GLY A 50 19.26 -20.11 23.61
C GLY A 50 19.15 -19.24 24.87
N PRO A 51 18.75 -19.83 26.00
CA PRO A 51 18.69 -19.13 27.27
C PRO A 51 20.05 -18.54 27.63
N SER A 52 20.05 -17.28 28.08
CA SER A 52 21.25 -16.72 28.70
C SER A 52 21.44 -17.39 30.07
N PRO A 53 22.66 -17.84 30.43
CA PRO A 53 22.97 -18.34 31.77
C PRO A 53 22.68 -17.32 32.88
N LEU A 54 22.66 -16.02 32.52
CA LEU A 54 22.36 -14.89 33.40
C LEU A 54 20.93 -14.35 33.21
N GLY A 55 20.13 -14.98 32.35
CA GLY A 55 18.77 -14.56 32.01
C GLY A 55 17.70 -15.27 32.85
N PRO A 56 16.46 -14.76 32.86
CA PRO A 56 15.35 -15.42 33.53
C PRO A 56 15.07 -16.82 32.95
N PRO A 57 14.53 -17.77 33.74
CA PRO A 57 14.11 -19.09 33.26
C PRO A 57 13.11 -18.96 32.11
N GLY A 58 13.33 -19.70 31.01
CA GLY A 58 12.52 -19.56 29.79
C GLY A 58 12.82 -18.30 28.96
N GLY A 59 13.90 -17.58 29.29
CA GLY A 59 14.49 -16.54 28.45
C GLY A 59 15.25 -17.12 27.25
N GLY A 60 15.57 -16.27 26.28
CA GLY A 60 16.22 -16.65 25.03
C GLY A 60 15.49 -16.04 23.83
N LEU A 61 16.23 -15.71 22.77
CA LEU A 61 15.64 -15.09 21.59
C LEU A 61 14.64 -16.02 20.91
N GLN A 62 14.93 -17.32 20.85
CA GLN A 62 14.03 -18.28 20.19
C GLN A 62 12.63 -18.26 20.83
N THR A 63 12.56 -18.37 22.16
CA THR A 63 11.30 -18.31 22.90
C THR A 63 10.56 -16.99 22.69
N MET A 64 11.28 -15.87 22.55
CA MET A 64 10.70 -14.57 22.25
C MET A 64 10.09 -14.52 20.85
N VAL A 65 10.80 -15.05 19.85
CA VAL A 65 10.32 -15.17 18.47
C VAL A 65 9.09 -16.06 18.40
N ASP A 66 9.12 -17.23 19.05
CA ASP A 66 8.00 -18.17 19.05
C ASP A 66 6.75 -17.56 19.68
N ARG A 67 6.90 -16.81 20.80
CA ARG A 67 5.78 -16.09 21.42
C ARG A 67 5.21 -15.00 20.51
N LEU A 68 6.08 -14.21 19.88
CA LEU A 68 5.68 -13.13 18.98
C LEU A 68 4.87 -13.67 17.81
N VAL A 69 5.34 -14.74 17.18
CA VAL A 69 4.65 -15.36 16.04
C VAL A 69 3.36 -16.05 16.48
N ALA A 70 3.35 -16.72 17.63
CA ALA A 70 2.14 -17.29 18.18
C ALA A 70 1.08 -16.21 18.46
N GLU A 71 1.47 -15.10 19.06
CA GLU A 71 0.57 -13.96 19.30
C GLU A 71 -0.01 -13.39 18.00
N ALA A 72 0.83 -13.24 16.96
CA ALA A 72 0.37 -12.80 15.65
C ALA A 72 -0.63 -13.80 15.02
N VAL A 73 -0.33 -15.10 15.05
CA VAL A 73 -1.22 -16.14 14.52
C VAL A 73 -2.57 -16.15 15.25
N GLU A 74 -2.57 -16.03 16.58
CA GLU A 74 -3.81 -15.99 17.35
C GLU A 74 -4.63 -14.74 17.05
N ARG A 75 -4.00 -13.56 16.89
CA ARG A 75 -4.71 -12.35 16.43
C ARG A 75 -5.31 -12.51 15.03
N ALA A 76 -4.58 -13.13 14.11
CA ALA A 76 -5.08 -13.40 12.77
C ALA A 76 -6.33 -14.30 12.80
N ARG A 77 -6.27 -15.39 13.56
CA ARG A 77 -7.39 -16.33 13.73
C ARG A 77 -8.59 -15.68 14.41
N ALA A 78 -8.36 -14.82 15.39
CA ALA A 78 -9.44 -14.08 16.04
C ALA A 78 -10.12 -13.08 15.08
N ALA A 79 -9.36 -12.44 14.19
CA ALA A 79 -9.88 -11.48 13.22
C ALA A 79 -10.62 -12.13 12.04
N ALA A 80 -10.21 -13.33 11.62
CA ALA A 80 -10.84 -14.11 10.55
C ALA A 80 -10.68 -15.63 10.79
N PRO A 81 -11.60 -16.26 11.57
CA PRO A 81 -11.53 -17.68 11.92
C PRO A 81 -11.59 -18.65 10.72
N GLU A 82 -12.13 -18.21 9.59
CA GLU A 82 -12.30 -19.00 8.37
C GLU A 82 -11.04 -19.04 7.49
N VAL A 83 -10.03 -18.22 7.77
CA VAL A 83 -8.81 -18.13 6.98
C VAL A 83 -7.79 -19.17 7.44
N GLU A 84 -7.19 -19.88 6.48
CA GLU A 84 -6.03 -20.73 6.75
C GLU A 84 -4.82 -19.86 7.08
N VAL A 85 -4.44 -19.82 8.37
CA VAL A 85 -3.30 -19.05 8.87
C VAL A 85 -2.09 -19.96 9.04
N GLY A 86 -1.08 -19.78 8.18
CA GLY A 86 0.25 -20.33 8.33
C GLY A 86 1.25 -19.30 8.86
N HIS A 87 2.41 -19.75 9.34
CA HIS A 87 3.51 -18.87 9.70
C HIS A 87 4.85 -19.42 9.23
N VAL A 88 5.83 -18.53 9.06
CA VAL A 88 7.22 -18.88 8.80
C VAL A 88 8.14 -17.92 9.52
N VAL A 89 9.14 -18.50 10.17
CA VAL A 89 10.24 -17.79 10.84
C VAL A 89 11.48 -17.98 9.98
N VAL A 90 12.03 -16.88 9.46
CA VAL A 90 13.15 -16.91 8.51
C VAL A 90 14.36 -16.23 9.13
N THR A 91 15.49 -16.92 9.13
CA THR A 91 16.79 -16.30 9.43
C THR A 91 17.23 -15.46 8.23
N GLY A 92 17.32 -14.15 8.41
CA GLY A 92 17.72 -13.23 7.35
C GLY A 92 17.31 -11.80 7.62
N GLU A 93 17.73 -10.90 6.72
CA GLU A 93 17.33 -9.51 6.76
C GLU A 93 15.84 -9.35 6.37
N PRO A 94 15.02 -8.64 7.17
CA PRO A 94 13.59 -8.49 6.90
C PRO A 94 13.24 -7.94 5.53
N LEU A 95 14.04 -6.99 5.01
CA LEU A 95 13.79 -6.37 3.70
C LEU A 95 13.88 -7.41 2.58
N THR A 96 14.99 -8.14 2.55
CA THR A 96 15.26 -9.19 1.56
C THR A 96 14.24 -10.33 1.66
N VAL A 97 13.91 -10.77 2.87
CA VAL A 97 12.94 -11.85 3.09
C VAL A 97 11.55 -11.45 2.60
N LEU A 98 11.03 -10.29 3.02
CA LEU A 98 9.68 -9.87 2.63
C LEU A 98 9.59 -9.51 1.14
N GLU A 99 10.66 -8.97 0.54
CA GLU A 99 10.72 -8.78 -0.90
C GLU A 99 10.63 -10.12 -1.64
N ALA A 100 11.34 -11.15 -1.17
CA ALA A 100 11.24 -12.49 -1.75
C ALA A 100 9.81 -13.07 -1.62
N GLN A 101 9.18 -12.92 -0.45
CA GLN A 101 7.79 -13.36 -0.23
C GLN A 101 6.80 -12.62 -1.15
N SER A 102 7.05 -11.34 -1.48
CA SER A 102 6.19 -10.56 -2.38
C SER A 102 6.08 -11.11 -3.81
N ARG A 103 6.96 -12.04 -4.21
CA ARG A 103 6.93 -12.68 -5.53
C ARG A 103 5.84 -13.73 -5.68
N ALA A 104 5.44 -14.35 -4.57
CA ALA A 104 4.44 -15.41 -4.53
C ALA A 104 3.13 -14.96 -3.86
N ALA A 105 3.07 -13.70 -3.40
CA ALA A 105 1.92 -13.12 -2.74
C ALA A 105 1.10 -12.27 -3.72
N GLU A 106 -0.21 -12.23 -3.50
CA GLU A 106 -1.11 -11.29 -4.17
C GLU A 106 -1.15 -9.93 -3.47
N LEU A 107 -0.83 -9.93 -2.17
CA LEU A 107 -0.76 -8.75 -1.32
C LEU A 107 0.28 -8.98 -0.22
N VAL A 108 1.14 -7.99 0.00
CA VAL A 108 2.00 -7.93 1.20
C VAL A 108 1.50 -6.82 2.10
N VAL A 109 1.30 -7.14 3.38
CA VAL A 109 0.84 -6.22 4.41
C VAL A 109 1.96 -6.01 5.42
N VAL A 110 2.22 -4.77 5.78
CA VAL A 110 3.19 -4.41 6.82
C VAL A 110 2.67 -3.26 7.66
N GLY A 111 3.09 -3.21 8.92
CA GLY A 111 2.88 -2.06 9.78
C GLY A 111 3.68 -0.84 9.29
N CYS A 112 3.22 0.36 9.60
CA CYS A 112 3.91 1.58 9.22
C CYS A 112 5.23 1.78 9.97
N ARG A 113 5.43 1.15 11.14
CA ARG A 113 6.64 1.27 11.97
C ARG A 113 6.98 -0.03 12.67
N GLY A 114 8.26 -0.30 12.82
CA GLY A 114 8.74 -1.49 13.51
C GLY A 114 9.33 -1.23 14.89
N MET A 115 9.79 -2.29 15.57
CA MET A 115 10.44 -2.25 16.89
C MET A 115 11.75 -1.45 16.89
N GLY A 116 12.47 -1.39 15.75
CA GLY A 116 13.74 -0.67 15.61
C GLY A 116 13.62 0.79 15.15
N GLY A 117 12.41 1.37 15.17
CA GLY A 117 12.18 2.72 14.68
C GLY A 117 12.97 3.76 15.49
N PHE A 118 13.86 4.51 14.83
CA PHE A 118 14.48 5.68 15.43
C PHE A 118 13.40 6.64 15.93
N VAL A 119 13.52 7.09 17.18
CA VAL A 119 12.62 8.09 17.78
C VAL A 119 12.60 9.33 16.87
N GLY A 120 11.48 9.56 16.17
CA GLY A 120 11.30 10.67 15.23
C GLY A 120 10.97 10.28 13.78
N LEU A 121 11.16 9.01 13.37
CA LEU A 121 10.76 8.57 12.04
C LEU A 121 9.28 8.18 11.98
N LEU A 122 8.55 8.75 11.01
CA LEU A 122 7.12 8.50 10.84
C LEU A 122 6.81 7.15 10.18
N VAL A 123 7.77 6.54 9.47
CA VAL A 123 7.63 5.28 8.71
C VAL A 123 8.90 4.43 8.82
N GLY A 124 8.73 3.11 8.95
CA GLY A 124 9.81 2.14 8.98
C GLY A 124 10.41 1.84 7.61
N SER A 125 11.69 1.47 7.59
CA SER A 125 12.44 1.11 6.39
C SER A 125 11.80 -0.03 5.59
N THR A 126 11.18 -1.01 6.27
CA THR A 126 10.49 -2.13 5.62
C THR A 126 9.34 -1.71 4.73
N ALA A 127 8.49 -0.79 5.20
CA ALA A 127 7.34 -0.32 4.41
C ALA A 127 7.80 0.45 3.17
N VAL A 128 8.80 1.33 3.31
CA VAL A 128 9.38 2.09 2.19
C VAL A 128 10.08 1.18 1.18
N HIS A 129 10.87 0.21 1.67
CA HIS A 129 11.57 -0.75 0.82
C HIS A 129 10.60 -1.59 0.00
N LEU A 130 9.57 -2.14 0.62
CA LEU A 130 8.57 -2.96 -0.06
C LEU A 130 7.75 -2.15 -1.06
N ALA A 131 7.36 -0.92 -0.73
CA ALA A 131 6.70 -0.04 -1.69
C ALA A 131 7.58 0.23 -2.94
N ALA A 132 8.90 0.31 -2.75
CA ALA A 132 9.88 0.56 -3.81
C ALA A 132 10.33 -0.70 -4.58
N HIS A 133 10.30 -1.90 -3.98
CA HIS A 133 10.91 -3.11 -4.56
C HIS A 133 10.00 -4.33 -4.63
N GLY A 134 8.86 -4.30 -3.93
CA GLY A 134 7.89 -5.40 -3.90
C GLY A 134 7.40 -5.79 -5.29
N ARG A 135 6.97 -7.05 -5.44
CA ARG A 135 6.51 -7.60 -6.72
C ARG A 135 4.98 -7.72 -6.82
N CYS A 136 4.29 -7.46 -5.71
CA CYS A 136 2.84 -7.34 -5.61
C CYS A 136 2.46 -5.99 -4.98
N PRO A 137 1.17 -5.62 -4.95
CA PRO A 137 0.68 -4.53 -4.11
C PRO A 137 1.16 -4.64 -2.66
N VAL A 138 1.51 -3.49 -2.07
CA VAL A 138 1.97 -3.40 -0.67
C VAL A 138 1.01 -2.52 0.10
N LEU A 139 0.36 -3.09 1.11
CA LEU A 139 -0.53 -2.39 2.04
C LEU A 139 0.22 -2.03 3.32
N VAL A 140 0.32 -0.73 3.58
CA VAL A 140 0.97 -0.20 4.78
C VAL A 140 -0.11 0.25 5.76
N VAL A 141 -0.15 -0.40 6.92
CA VAL A 141 -1.18 -0.24 7.95
C VAL A 141 -0.68 0.64 9.08
N ARG A 142 -1.53 1.56 9.55
CA ARG A 142 -1.26 2.44 10.70
C ARG A 142 -1.81 1.82 11.98
N GLU A 143 -1.29 2.24 13.13
CA GLU A 143 -1.85 1.95 14.46
C GLU A 143 -3.12 2.76 14.72
N ARG A 144 -4.12 2.65 13.86
CA ARG A 144 -5.42 3.29 14.00
C ARG A 144 -6.51 2.33 13.52
N PRO A 145 -7.70 2.36 14.14
CA PRO A 145 -8.85 1.61 13.62
C PRO A 145 -9.12 1.97 12.16
N LEU A 146 -9.47 0.98 11.36
CA LEU A 146 -10.02 1.24 10.03
C LEU A 146 -11.32 2.02 10.17
N VAL A 147 -11.48 3.04 9.33
CA VAL A 147 -12.74 3.76 9.21
C VAL A 147 -13.62 3.09 8.16
N ASP A 148 -14.93 3.17 8.35
CA ASP A 148 -15.90 2.85 7.32
C ASP A 148 -16.02 4.06 6.39
N GLY A 149 -15.35 3.98 5.26
CA GLY A 149 -15.26 5.07 4.30
C GLY A 149 -14.87 4.57 2.91
N PRO A 150 -14.76 5.47 1.92
CA PRO A 150 -14.43 5.11 0.56
C PRO A 150 -13.01 4.54 0.44
N ILE A 151 -12.79 3.79 -0.64
CA ILE A 151 -11.47 3.60 -1.21
C ILE A 151 -11.14 4.87 -2.00
N VAL A 152 -10.02 5.52 -1.71
CA VAL A 152 -9.55 6.70 -2.46
C VAL A 152 -8.43 6.27 -3.38
N LEU A 153 -8.59 6.47 -4.68
CA LEU A 153 -7.58 6.18 -5.70
C LEU A 153 -6.97 7.48 -6.21
N GLY A 154 -5.65 7.64 -6.08
CA GLY A 154 -4.91 8.68 -6.77
C GLY A 154 -4.70 8.34 -8.24
N VAL A 155 -5.28 9.12 -9.15
CA VAL A 155 -5.17 8.92 -10.60
C VAL A 155 -4.28 10.00 -11.19
N ASP A 156 -3.31 9.58 -11.99
CA ASP A 156 -2.42 10.48 -12.71
C ASP A 156 -2.48 10.30 -14.24
N GLY A 157 -3.32 9.40 -14.74
CA GLY A 157 -3.45 9.10 -16.17
C GLY A 157 -2.25 8.37 -16.78
N SER A 158 -1.25 7.96 -15.98
CA SER A 158 -0.09 7.23 -16.50
C SER A 158 -0.40 5.76 -16.76
N ALA A 159 0.28 5.16 -17.75
CA ALA A 159 0.20 3.72 -18.00
C ALA A 159 0.66 2.89 -16.77
N ALA A 160 1.63 3.41 -16.00
CA ALA A 160 2.10 2.77 -14.78
C ALA A 160 1.01 2.73 -13.68
N GLY A 161 0.11 3.71 -13.67
CA GLY A 161 -1.01 3.82 -12.73
C GLY A 161 -2.17 2.87 -13.02
N GLN A 162 -2.24 2.25 -14.20
CA GLN A 162 -3.36 1.37 -14.58
C GLN A 162 -3.53 0.17 -13.63
N LYS A 163 -2.43 -0.41 -13.13
CA LYS A 163 -2.51 -1.46 -12.10
C LYS A 163 -3.07 -0.97 -10.78
N ALA A 164 -2.81 0.29 -10.41
CA ALA A 164 -3.39 0.90 -9.21
C ALA A 164 -4.90 1.11 -9.37
N VAL A 165 -5.35 1.48 -10.58
CA VAL A 165 -6.78 1.54 -10.93
C VAL A 165 -7.40 0.17 -10.75
N ASP A 166 -6.87 -0.87 -11.40
CA ASP A 166 -7.43 -2.22 -11.32
C ASP A 166 -7.46 -2.75 -9.88
N PHE A 167 -6.40 -2.50 -9.10
CA PHE A 167 -6.36 -2.86 -7.68
C PHE A 167 -7.43 -2.12 -6.87
N ALA A 168 -7.60 -0.81 -7.05
CA ALA A 168 -8.60 -0.04 -6.30
C ALA A 168 -10.04 -0.45 -6.59
N PHE A 169 -10.36 -0.82 -7.84
CA PHE A 169 -11.67 -1.38 -8.17
C PHE A 169 -11.90 -2.75 -7.53
N ALA A 170 -10.88 -3.61 -7.53
CA ALA A 170 -10.95 -4.90 -6.85
C ALA A 170 -11.17 -4.72 -5.34
N GLU A 171 -10.42 -3.82 -4.70
CA GLU A 171 -10.59 -3.47 -3.28
C GLU A 171 -11.98 -2.93 -2.98
N ALA A 172 -12.47 -1.99 -3.78
CA ALA A 172 -13.80 -1.42 -3.62
C ALA A 172 -14.90 -2.49 -3.72
N ALA A 173 -14.75 -3.44 -4.65
CA ALA A 173 -15.67 -4.57 -4.80
C ALA A 173 -15.60 -5.55 -3.61
N LEU A 174 -14.39 -5.92 -3.17
CA LEU A 174 -14.19 -6.82 -2.02
C LEU A 174 -14.80 -6.26 -0.74
N TRP A 175 -14.62 -4.95 -0.53
CA TRP A 175 -15.07 -4.25 0.66
C TRP A 175 -16.50 -3.70 0.59
N ASN A 176 -17.17 -3.88 -0.56
CA ASN A 176 -18.44 -3.24 -0.89
C ASN A 176 -18.45 -1.74 -0.52
N ALA A 177 -17.37 -1.05 -0.92
CA ALA A 177 -17.11 0.34 -0.56
C ALA A 177 -17.18 1.23 -1.81
N PRO A 178 -17.62 2.49 -1.69
CA PRO A 178 -17.53 3.45 -2.78
C PRO A 178 -16.06 3.75 -3.12
N LEU A 179 -15.79 4.01 -4.40
CA LEU A 179 -14.48 4.40 -4.91
C LEU A 179 -14.48 5.88 -5.25
N VAL A 180 -13.59 6.66 -4.64
CA VAL A 180 -13.34 8.05 -5.01
C VAL A 180 -12.07 8.10 -5.85
N ALA A 181 -12.21 8.36 -7.14
CA ALA A 181 -11.08 8.54 -8.05
C ALA A 181 -10.68 10.03 -8.04
N LEU A 182 -9.56 10.30 -7.37
CA LEU A 182 -9.05 11.64 -7.14
C LEU A 182 -7.91 11.93 -8.13
N HIS A 183 -8.13 12.93 -8.98
CA HIS A 183 -7.11 13.48 -9.87
C HIS A 183 -6.84 14.93 -9.49
N THR A 184 -5.58 15.34 -9.48
CA THR A 184 -5.21 16.73 -9.22
C THR A 184 -4.38 17.29 -10.35
N TRP A 185 -4.65 18.54 -10.69
CA TRP A 185 -3.89 19.28 -11.69
C TRP A 185 -3.51 20.66 -11.15
N THR A 186 -2.48 21.21 -11.76
CA THR A 186 -1.92 22.53 -11.56
C THR A 186 -1.50 23.05 -12.92
N THR A 187 -1.33 24.37 -13.07
CA THR A 187 -0.83 24.96 -14.32
C THR A 187 0.59 24.51 -14.71
N TRP A 188 1.31 23.82 -13.82
CA TRP A 188 2.65 23.27 -14.07
C TRP A 188 2.65 21.85 -14.63
N ASN A 189 1.63 21.04 -14.33
CA ASN A 189 1.56 19.62 -14.74
C ASN A 189 0.48 19.34 -15.78
N ALA A 190 -0.42 20.30 -16.06
CA ALA A 190 -1.30 20.33 -17.21
C ALA A 190 -0.68 21.22 -18.31
N PRO A 191 0.05 20.66 -19.30
CA PRO A 191 0.72 21.46 -20.32
C PRO A 191 -0.30 22.26 -21.12
N MET A 192 0.00 23.54 -21.34
CA MET A 192 -0.81 24.39 -22.23
C MET A 192 -0.73 23.83 -23.65
N PRO A 193 -1.86 23.39 -24.25
CA PRO A 193 -1.85 23.01 -25.65
C PRO A 193 -1.50 24.26 -26.48
N ALA A 194 -0.64 24.09 -27.49
CA ALA A 194 -0.38 25.17 -28.42
C ALA A 194 -1.69 25.56 -29.12
N PRO A 195 -1.97 26.86 -29.29
CA PRO A 195 -3.18 27.29 -29.97
C PRO A 195 -3.22 26.73 -31.38
N GLN A 196 -4.39 26.21 -31.78
CA GLN A 196 -4.60 25.65 -33.12
C GLN A 196 -4.43 26.73 -34.22
N ASP A 197 -4.69 27.99 -33.85
CA ASP A 197 -4.43 29.17 -34.68
C ASP A 197 -3.29 30.00 -34.06
N PRO A 198 -2.15 30.18 -34.75
CA PRO A 198 -1.04 31.01 -34.27
C PRO A 198 -1.40 32.46 -33.95
N SER A 199 -2.52 32.96 -34.47
CA SER A 199 -3.02 34.32 -34.22
C SER A 199 -3.86 34.45 -32.93
N THR A 200 -4.25 33.33 -32.30
CA THR A 200 -4.96 33.37 -31.03
C THR A 200 -4.02 33.60 -29.84
N PRO A 201 -4.43 34.38 -28.82
CA PRO A 201 -3.65 34.52 -27.59
C PRO A 201 -3.35 33.15 -26.99
N TYR A 202 -2.14 32.99 -26.46
CA TYR A 202 -1.71 31.76 -25.77
C TYR A 202 -2.38 31.67 -24.39
N ALA A 203 -3.70 31.46 -24.36
CA ALA A 203 -4.53 31.39 -23.18
C ALA A 203 -5.71 30.43 -23.42
N ASN A 204 -5.93 29.51 -22.50
CA ASN A 204 -7.11 28.64 -22.54
C ASN A 204 -8.37 29.41 -22.11
N PRO A 205 -9.55 29.09 -22.68
CA PRO A 205 -10.81 29.55 -22.11
C PRO A 205 -10.93 29.11 -20.65
N PRO A 206 -11.56 29.92 -19.78
CA PRO A 206 -11.84 29.51 -18.40
C PRO A 206 -12.57 28.16 -18.37
N GLY A 207 -12.04 27.19 -17.62
CA GLY A 207 -12.64 25.85 -17.47
C GLY A 207 -12.13 24.77 -18.43
N ALA A 208 -11.53 25.13 -19.57
CA ALA A 208 -11.11 24.13 -20.58
C ALA A 208 -10.05 23.14 -20.06
N LEU A 209 -9.15 23.59 -19.17
CA LEU A 209 -8.19 22.70 -18.52
C LEU A 209 -8.88 21.72 -17.56
N ALA A 210 -9.93 22.15 -16.84
CA ALA A 210 -10.65 21.26 -15.93
C ALA A 210 -11.40 20.16 -16.71
N GLU A 211 -12.06 20.52 -17.82
CA GLU A 211 -12.75 19.57 -18.70
C GLU A 211 -11.79 18.52 -19.29
N GLU A 212 -10.60 18.94 -19.71
CA GLU A 212 -9.58 18.02 -20.23
C GLU A 212 -9.07 17.05 -19.17
N GLU A 213 -8.84 17.52 -17.94
CA GLU A 213 -8.40 16.66 -16.84
C GLU A 213 -9.53 15.73 -16.34
N GLU A 214 -10.80 16.15 -16.42
CA GLU A 214 -11.97 15.27 -16.22
C GLU A 214 -12.07 14.18 -17.28
N ARG A 215 -11.74 14.52 -18.53
CA ARG A 215 -11.67 13.54 -19.64
C ARG A 215 -10.54 12.55 -19.39
N LEU A 216 -9.35 13.00 -19.01
CA LEU A 216 -8.22 12.12 -18.67
C LEU A 216 -8.55 11.17 -17.53
N LEU A 217 -9.23 11.66 -16.48
CA LEU A 217 -9.72 10.81 -15.40
C LEU A 217 -10.70 9.77 -15.90
N SER A 218 -11.67 10.18 -16.74
CA SER A 218 -12.68 9.28 -17.30
C SER A 218 -12.07 8.20 -18.20
N GLU A 219 -11.12 8.57 -19.07
CA GLU A 219 -10.37 7.64 -19.92
C GLU A 219 -9.55 6.66 -19.09
N ALA A 220 -8.89 7.12 -18.02
CA ALA A 220 -8.09 6.25 -17.15
C ALA A 220 -8.93 5.17 -16.43
N LEU A 221 -10.21 5.44 -16.20
CA LEU A 221 -11.14 4.52 -15.51
C LEU A 221 -12.03 3.72 -16.48
N ALA A 222 -11.97 4.02 -17.79
CA ALA A 222 -12.78 3.34 -18.80
C ALA A 222 -12.56 1.82 -18.76
N GLY A 223 -13.63 1.05 -19.00
CA GLY A 223 -13.59 -0.42 -19.00
C GLY A 223 -13.61 -1.09 -17.63
N ARG A 224 -13.52 -0.33 -16.51
CA ARG A 224 -13.52 -0.90 -15.14
C ARG A 224 -14.91 -0.98 -14.56
N ARG A 225 -15.78 -0.01 -14.88
CA ARG A 225 -17.17 0.01 -14.41
C ARG A 225 -17.95 -1.19 -14.96
N GLU A 226 -17.69 -1.61 -16.19
CA GLU A 226 -18.31 -2.81 -16.77
C GLU A 226 -17.83 -4.10 -16.08
N ARG A 227 -16.57 -4.15 -15.67
CA ARG A 227 -16.00 -5.29 -14.92
C ARG A 227 -16.44 -5.33 -13.45
N HIS A 228 -16.80 -4.18 -12.89
CA HIS A 228 -17.17 -4.01 -11.49
C HIS A 228 -18.47 -3.20 -11.35
N PRO A 229 -19.62 -3.71 -11.82
CA PRO A 229 -20.87 -2.94 -11.87
C PRO A 229 -21.42 -2.55 -10.49
N GLY A 230 -21.02 -3.25 -9.43
CA GLY A 230 -21.42 -2.95 -8.06
C GLY A 230 -20.63 -1.82 -7.39
N VAL A 231 -19.57 -1.31 -8.02
CA VAL A 231 -18.71 -0.27 -7.43
C VAL A 231 -19.23 1.11 -7.83
N VAL A 232 -19.70 1.87 -6.84
CA VAL A 232 -20.08 3.28 -7.02
C VAL A 232 -18.81 4.13 -7.11
N VAL A 233 -18.60 4.78 -8.26
CA VAL A 233 -17.39 5.58 -8.51
C VAL A 233 -17.74 7.08 -8.52
N GLU A 234 -17.13 7.83 -7.61
CA GLU A 234 -17.12 9.29 -7.61
C GLU A 234 -15.84 9.81 -8.30
N HIS A 235 -15.99 10.71 -9.26
CA HIS A 235 -14.86 11.40 -9.89
C HIS A 235 -14.61 12.71 -9.16
N ARG A 236 -13.36 12.95 -8.74
CA ARG A 236 -12.98 14.19 -8.05
C ARG A 236 -11.73 14.78 -8.67
N VAL A 237 -11.92 15.81 -9.49
CA VAL A 237 -10.84 16.59 -10.09
C VAL A 237 -10.61 17.85 -9.25
N VAL A 238 -9.39 18.04 -8.74
CA VAL A 238 -9.05 19.14 -7.84
C VAL A 238 -7.90 19.96 -8.41
N HIS A 239 -8.09 21.27 -8.50
CA HIS A 239 -6.97 22.18 -8.78
C HIS A 239 -6.12 22.36 -7.52
N GLY A 240 -4.90 21.85 -7.52
CA GLY A 240 -4.01 21.91 -6.37
C GLY A 240 -2.95 20.80 -6.32
N GLY A 241 -2.20 20.76 -5.24
CA GLY A 241 -1.14 19.78 -5.03
C GLY A 241 -1.70 18.37 -4.74
N THR A 242 -1.20 17.37 -5.47
CA THR A 242 -1.61 15.97 -5.34
C THR A 242 -1.37 15.41 -3.94
N ARG A 243 -0.26 15.81 -3.31
CA ARG A 243 0.15 15.28 -1.99
C ARG A 243 -0.85 15.72 -0.94
N GLU A 244 -1.15 17.02 -0.91
CA GLU A 244 -2.01 17.67 0.05
C GLU A 244 -3.45 17.13 -0.06
N ALA A 245 -3.95 17.02 -1.30
CA ALA A 245 -5.29 16.50 -1.55
C ALA A 245 -5.47 15.03 -1.11
N LEU A 246 -4.50 14.16 -1.41
CA LEU A 246 -4.59 12.74 -1.02
C LEU A 246 -4.35 12.53 0.48
N ILE A 247 -3.47 13.32 1.11
CA ILE A 247 -3.29 13.28 2.57
C ILE A 247 -4.59 13.68 3.25
N GLU A 248 -5.25 14.76 2.81
CA GLU A 248 -6.51 15.18 3.41
C GLU A 248 -7.63 14.14 3.18
N ALA A 249 -7.75 13.61 1.95
CA ALA A 249 -8.71 12.56 1.65
C ALA A 249 -8.49 11.29 2.50
N SER A 250 -7.24 11.01 2.92
CA SER A 250 -6.92 9.86 3.77
C SER A 250 -7.53 9.89 5.17
N ARG A 251 -8.09 11.03 5.62
CA ARG A 251 -8.75 11.15 6.93
C ARG A 251 -10.03 10.33 7.04
N SER A 252 -10.80 10.28 5.96
CA SER A 252 -12.09 9.59 5.89
C SER A 252 -12.03 8.35 5.00
N ALA A 253 -10.91 8.10 4.30
CA ALA A 253 -10.73 6.92 3.48
C ALA A 253 -10.49 5.67 4.35
N ARG A 254 -11.14 4.57 3.97
CA ARG A 254 -10.77 3.23 4.48
C ARG A 254 -9.38 2.83 4.00
N LEU A 255 -9.06 3.18 2.75
CA LEU A 255 -7.80 2.88 2.09
C LEU A 255 -7.49 3.96 1.05
N VAL A 256 -6.24 4.41 1.00
CA VAL A 256 -5.73 5.21 -0.11
C VAL A 256 -4.87 4.33 -1.02
N VAL A 257 -5.21 4.27 -2.31
CA VAL A 257 -4.48 3.51 -3.33
C VAL A 257 -3.73 4.48 -4.24
N VAL A 258 -2.43 4.23 -4.44
CA VAL A 258 -1.61 5.00 -5.38
C VAL A 258 -0.65 4.09 -6.15
N GLY A 259 -0.26 4.54 -7.33
CA GLY A 259 0.89 3.97 -8.03
C GLY A 259 2.18 4.18 -7.24
N ALA A 260 3.16 3.28 -7.41
CA ALA A 260 4.51 3.51 -6.88
C ALA A 260 5.25 4.64 -7.62
N ARG A 261 4.90 4.90 -8.87
CA ARG A 261 5.41 6.02 -9.67
C ARG A 261 4.24 6.67 -10.39
N GLY A 262 4.41 7.93 -10.75
CA GLY A 262 3.44 8.64 -11.58
C GLY A 262 4.05 9.28 -12.83
N ARG A 263 3.32 10.22 -13.43
CA ARG A 263 3.71 10.99 -14.63
C ARG A 263 5.01 11.79 -14.47
N GLY A 264 5.28 12.29 -13.26
CA GLY A 264 6.47 13.09 -12.95
C GLY A 264 7.49 12.34 -12.10
N GLY A 265 8.78 12.57 -12.37
CA GLY A 265 9.89 12.03 -11.59
C GLY A 265 11.15 11.78 -12.43
N PHE A 266 12.30 11.70 -11.78
CA PHE A 266 13.56 11.37 -12.42
C PHE A 266 13.58 9.89 -12.84
N ALA A 267 13.92 9.62 -14.09
CA ALA A 267 14.17 8.26 -14.56
C ALA A 267 15.28 7.63 -13.70
N GLY A 268 14.92 6.65 -12.86
CA GLY A 268 15.83 6.00 -11.91
C GLY A 268 15.31 5.94 -10.47
N LEU A 269 14.34 6.77 -10.09
CA LEU A 269 13.70 6.66 -8.77
C LEU A 269 12.66 5.54 -8.75
N LEU A 270 12.72 4.71 -7.71
CA LEU A 270 11.85 3.54 -7.56
C LEU A 270 10.49 3.85 -6.93
N LEU A 271 10.37 4.99 -6.23
CA LEU A 271 9.14 5.48 -5.61
C LEU A 271 8.96 6.98 -5.90
N GLY A 272 7.73 7.38 -6.23
CA GLY A 272 7.35 8.77 -6.49
C GLY A 272 7.17 9.60 -5.23
N SER A 273 7.24 10.93 -5.38
CA SER A 273 7.10 11.88 -4.27
C SER A 273 5.72 11.82 -3.59
N VAL A 274 4.66 11.52 -4.34
CA VAL A 274 3.29 11.36 -3.81
C VAL A 274 3.19 10.12 -2.93
N SER A 275 3.64 8.96 -3.42
CA SER A 275 3.60 7.70 -2.67
C SER A 275 4.46 7.78 -1.42
N GLN A 276 5.66 8.38 -1.50
CA GLN A 276 6.50 8.69 -0.33
C GLN A 276 5.74 9.56 0.68
N ALA A 277 5.17 10.69 0.25
CA ALA A 277 4.44 11.59 1.15
C ALA A 277 3.26 10.90 1.84
N LEU A 278 2.52 10.06 1.14
CA LEU A 278 1.40 9.30 1.72
C LEU A 278 1.86 8.27 2.73
N LEU A 279 2.92 7.51 2.44
CA LEU A 279 3.50 6.61 3.42
C LEU A 279 3.86 7.35 4.71
N HIS A 280 4.39 8.58 4.61
CA HIS A 280 4.78 9.38 5.78
C HIS A 280 3.63 10.08 6.51
N HIS A 281 2.64 10.57 5.78
CA HIS A 281 1.69 11.56 6.33
C HIS A 281 0.22 11.17 6.22
N ALA A 282 -0.14 10.12 5.47
CA ALA A 282 -1.54 9.68 5.39
C ALA A 282 -2.06 9.25 6.77
N HIS A 283 -3.32 9.59 7.04
CA HIS A 283 -4.00 9.30 8.31
C HIS A 283 -4.47 7.85 8.42
N GLY A 284 -4.80 7.22 7.29
CA GLY A 284 -5.24 5.83 7.19
C GLY A 284 -4.23 4.90 6.48
N PRO A 285 -4.65 3.67 6.17
CA PRO A 285 -3.87 2.72 5.39
C PRO A 285 -3.59 3.21 3.96
N VAL A 286 -2.43 2.82 3.44
CA VAL A 286 -2.00 3.17 2.07
C VAL A 286 -1.58 1.90 1.33
N ALA A 287 -2.20 1.65 0.18
CA ALA A 287 -1.76 0.63 -0.77
C ALA A 287 -0.91 1.29 -1.87
N VAL A 288 0.32 0.81 -1.99
CA VAL A 288 1.22 1.19 -3.09
C VAL A 288 1.26 0.07 -4.11
N VAL A 289 0.86 0.38 -5.34
CA VAL A 289 0.77 -0.59 -6.43
C VAL A 289 1.81 -0.28 -7.49
N ARG A 290 2.64 -1.27 -7.81
CA ARG A 290 3.67 -1.14 -8.84
C ARG A 290 3.12 -1.54 -10.21
N GLY A 291 3.20 -0.62 -11.16
CA GLY A 291 3.02 -0.92 -12.58
C GLY A 291 4.02 -1.97 -13.07
N ALA A 292 3.71 -2.68 -14.16
CA ALA A 292 4.72 -3.53 -14.81
C ALA A 292 5.85 -2.61 -15.30
N GLY A 293 7.06 -2.79 -14.76
CA GLY A 293 8.22 -2.06 -15.24
C GLY A 293 8.45 -2.44 -16.71
N GLY A 294 8.39 -1.46 -17.62
CA GLY A 294 9.01 -1.62 -18.92
C GLY A 294 10.46 -2.03 -18.68
N ARG A 295 10.84 -3.20 -19.18
CA ARG A 295 12.25 -3.54 -19.33
C ARG A 295 12.78 -2.52 -20.33
N HIS A 296 13.64 -1.62 -19.89
CA HIS A 296 14.58 -0.97 -20.79
C HIS A 296 15.73 -1.95 -21.04
#